data_AF-A0A971Y0P7-F1
#
_entry.id   AF-A0A971Y0P7-F1
#
_cell.length_a   1.000
_cell.length_b   1.000
_cell.length_c   1.000
_cell.angle_alpha   90.00
_cell.angle_beta   90.00
_cell.angle_gamma   90.00
#
_symmetry.space_group_name_H-M   'P 1'
#
loop_
_entity.id
_entity.type
_entity.pdbx_description
1 polymer ?
#
loop_
_entity_poly.entity_id
_entity_poly.type
_entity_poly.pdbx_seq_one_letter_code
_entity_poly.pdbx_strand_id
1 'polypeptide(L)'
;MNLVYEKFKEVAQTLLPVVILVMILCFTIVDVDTSVIVRFLIGSVMLLIGLSVFLWGVDLAMNPIGEHMSHEIATSRSIYKIGILSFLLGFLVTVAEPDLLVLGQQIQAASGGTVSASLIVYVISFGVGIMISLGIFRLLRDRPLNIFMAITYSIIIGLGVFVSEEFFAISFDASGATTGALTTPFVLAISLGLSTVKGGRKSEENSFGLVGIMSAGPILAVMLMSIISGQKHIQGTAEAWAPAQGVLGPILSALPAIFLESIVALAPIAILFFIFNFAKFKLAKDEMVQVLKGLSFTLLGLTLFLTAVNSGFMDMGRIIGMELAAMSPWLLIGIAFMMGLIVVLVEPAVHVLGQQIEEVTSGHIPVKLIRMTLSIAVGTAIALSMVRIVVPAVKLWYFVIPGFVIAILLSLRSDPVFVGIAYDAGGVASGPMAATFVLAFAQGAAAVIPTANVLVDGFGVIAMIATAPVLSINLLGTIFRHKKVEYPELEKKEKVPTSHLLEERDMLHKCIIAVVDRGFAEKAIEVAREAGASGATILRGRGTDEHQKVKLPIINIELQPEKEIVLFVTREQVSGAIANSLLSNEQLAGDGKIKVFISPTEAMAETFVVPKQMESEPDPAPAETE
;
A
#
# COMPACT_ATOMS: atom_id res chain seq x y z
N MET A 1 24.23 -9.66 -5.12
CA MET A 1 23.35 -10.86 -5.19
C MET A 1 22.50 -10.71 -6.45
N ASN A 2 22.25 -11.78 -7.21
CA ASN A 2 21.45 -11.68 -8.44
C ASN A 2 20.00 -11.31 -8.08
N LEU A 3 19.50 -10.15 -8.52
CA LEU A 3 18.14 -9.63 -8.26
C LEU A 3 17.04 -10.69 -8.52
N VAL A 4 17.23 -11.54 -9.53
CA VAL A 4 16.35 -12.67 -9.86
C VAL A 4 16.24 -13.68 -8.72
N TYR A 5 17.35 -13.98 -8.04
CA TYR A 5 17.35 -14.93 -6.92
C TYR A 5 16.61 -14.37 -5.71
N GLU A 6 16.70 -13.06 -5.47
CA GLU A 6 15.94 -12.38 -4.42
C GLU A 6 14.43 -12.45 -4.71
N LYS A 7 14.01 -12.14 -5.95
CA LYS A 7 12.61 -12.29 -6.37
C LYS A 7 12.11 -13.73 -6.31
N PHE A 8 12.92 -14.69 -6.75
CA PHE A 8 12.58 -16.10 -6.63
C PHE A 8 12.38 -16.52 -5.17
N LYS A 9 13.26 -16.08 -4.27
CA LYS A 9 13.15 -16.35 -2.84
C LYS A 9 11.90 -15.72 -2.23
N GLU A 10 11.60 -14.47 -2.59
CA GLU A 10 10.41 -13.73 -2.16
C GLU A 10 9.11 -14.46 -2.58
N VAL A 11 8.99 -14.84 -3.84
CA VAL A 11 7.84 -15.60 -4.34
C VAL A 11 7.78 -17.00 -3.71
N ALA A 12 8.90 -17.70 -3.58
CA ALA A 12 8.94 -19.03 -2.97
C ALA A 12 8.48 -19.02 -1.51
N GLN A 13 8.88 -18.01 -0.74
CA GLN A 13 8.44 -17.84 0.65
C GLN A 13 6.93 -17.63 0.76
N THR A 14 6.32 -17.02 -0.25
CA THR A 14 4.88 -16.75 -0.31
C THR A 14 4.09 -17.98 -0.78
N LEU A 15 4.55 -18.62 -1.85
CA LEU A 15 3.83 -19.68 -2.54
C LEU A 15 3.98 -21.05 -1.86
N LEU A 16 5.19 -21.44 -1.46
CA LEU A 16 5.46 -22.79 -0.96
C LEU A 16 4.63 -23.15 0.28
N PRO A 17 4.42 -22.27 1.27
CA PRO A 17 3.57 -22.59 2.43
C PRO A 17 2.13 -22.92 2.04
N VAL A 18 1.57 -22.23 1.05
CA VAL A 18 0.24 -22.51 0.53
C VAL A 18 0.23 -23.85 -0.22
N VAL A 19 1.22 -24.10 -1.06
CA VAL A 19 1.38 -25.39 -1.77
C VAL A 19 1.50 -26.54 -0.77
N ILE A 20 2.30 -26.40 0.29
CA ILE A 20 2.46 -27.41 1.33
C ILE A 20 1.14 -27.66 2.07
N LEU A 21 0.42 -26.60 2.46
CA LEU A 21 -0.90 -26.72 3.08
C LEU A 21 -1.85 -27.52 2.18
N VAL A 22 -1.92 -27.15 0.91
CA VAL A 22 -2.77 -27.80 -0.09
C VAL A 22 -2.41 -29.27 -0.25
N MET A 23 -1.12 -29.61 -0.37
CA MET A 23 -0.68 -31.00 -0.48
C MET A 23 -1.01 -31.81 0.77
N ILE A 24 -0.88 -31.22 1.96
CA ILE A 24 -1.30 -31.88 3.22
C ILE A 24 -2.79 -32.18 3.16
N LEU A 25 -3.63 -31.21 2.77
CA LEU A 25 -5.08 -31.42 2.65
C LEU A 25 -5.41 -32.54 1.66
N CYS A 26 -4.78 -32.57 0.49
CA CYS A 26 -5.04 -33.59 -0.52
C CYS A 26 -4.59 -35.01 -0.14
N PHE A 27 -3.56 -35.14 0.69
CA PHE A 27 -3.11 -36.47 1.14
C PHE A 27 -3.79 -36.96 2.43
N THR A 28 -4.54 -36.10 3.13
CA THR A 28 -5.11 -36.45 4.45
C THR A 28 -6.61 -36.31 4.53
N ILE A 29 -7.20 -35.31 3.89
CA ILE A 29 -8.60 -34.92 4.08
C ILE A 29 -9.39 -35.03 2.78
N VAL A 30 -8.86 -34.48 1.68
CA VAL A 30 -9.60 -34.25 0.43
C VAL A 30 -9.09 -35.20 -0.64
N ASP A 31 -9.93 -36.10 -1.15
CA ASP A 31 -9.57 -36.99 -2.24
C ASP A 31 -9.63 -36.24 -3.58
N VAL A 32 -8.51 -36.18 -4.30
CA VAL A 32 -8.37 -35.42 -5.54
C VAL A 32 -7.74 -36.30 -6.60
N ASP A 33 -8.29 -36.26 -7.80
CA ASP A 33 -7.72 -36.95 -8.95
C ASP A 33 -6.23 -36.65 -9.13
N THR A 34 -5.42 -37.70 -9.31
CA THR A 34 -3.98 -37.60 -9.53
C THR A 34 -3.62 -36.63 -10.66
N SER A 35 -4.46 -36.56 -11.70
CA SER A 35 -4.25 -35.62 -12.81
C SER A 35 -4.32 -34.15 -12.39
N VAL A 36 -5.23 -33.80 -11.48
CA VAL A 36 -5.36 -32.46 -10.91
C VAL A 36 -4.20 -32.16 -9.97
N ILE A 37 -3.80 -33.11 -9.11
CA ILE A 37 -2.65 -32.93 -8.20
C ILE A 37 -1.38 -32.64 -9.00
N VAL A 38 -1.09 -33.43 -10.04
CA VAL A 38 0.09 -33.21 -10.88
C VAL A 38 -0.01 -31.87 -11.63
N ARG A 39 -1.20 -31.51 -12.13
CA ARG A 39 -1.42 -30.21 -12.78
C ARG A 39 -1.24 -29.04 -11.81
N PHE A 40 -1.68 -29.17 -10.57
CA PHE A 40 -1.45 -28.20 -9.51
C PHE A 40 0.03 -28.05 -9.19
N LEU A 41 0.81 -29.13 -9.14
CA LEU A 41 2.26 -29.07 -8.88
C LEU A 41 3.02 -28.42 -10.04
N ILE A 42 2.72 -28.81 -11.29
CA ILE A 42 3.30 -28.17 -12.48
C ILE A 42 2.91 -26.70 -12.54
N GLY A 43 1.63 -26.39 -12.30
CA GLY A 43 1.11 -25.04 -12.18
C GLY A 43 1.84 -24.25 -11.09
N SER A 44 2.07 -24.82 -9.92
CA SER A 44 2.78 -24.16 -8.82
C SER A 44 4.24 -23.82 -9.18
N VAL A 45 4.95 -24.73 -9.86
CA VAL A 45 6.31 -24.45 -10.36
C VAL A 45 6.27 -23.35 -11.42
N MET A 46 5.30 -23.40 -12.32
CA MET A 46 5.16 -22.41 -13.40
C MET A 46 4.72 -21.03 -12.85
N LEU A 47 3.91 -20.99 -11.80
CA LEU A 47 3.53 -19.79 -11.06
C LEU A 47 4.74 -19.19 -10.37
N LEU A 48 5.54 -20.01 -9.67
CA LEU A 48 6.78 -19.57 -9.01
C LEU A 48 7.72 -18.89 -10.01
N ILE A 49 7.99 -19.55 -11.14
CA ILE A 49 8.87 -19.01 -12.19
C ILE A 49 8.23 -17.77 -12.83
N GLY A 50 6.96 -17.86 -13.22
CA GLY A 50 6.22 -16.80 -13.89
C GLY A 50 6.16 -15.51 -13.08
N LEU A 51 5.73 -15.59 -11.81
CA LEU A 51 5.65 -14.43 -10.93
C LEU A 51 7.03 -13.85 -10.60
N SER A 52 8.06 -14.69 -10.44
CA SER A 52 9.44 -14.21 -10.21
C SER A 52 9.99 -13.44 -11.41
N VAL A 53 9.80 -13.97 -12.63
CA VAL A 53 10.23 -13.32 -13.87
C VAL A 53 9.40 -12.06 -14.13
N PHE A 54 8.10 -12.09 -13.82
CA PHE A 54 7.21 -10.94 -13.92
C PHE A 54 7.68 -9.79 -13.02
N LEU A 55 7.84 -10.04 -11.72
CA LEU A 55 8.30 -9.03 -10.75
C LEU A 55 9.66 -8.46 -11.13
N TRP A 56 10.58 -9.31 -11.61
CA TRP A 56 11.86 -8.84 -12.11
C TRP A 56 11.73 -7.96 -13.36
N GLY A 57 10.82 -8.32 -14.28
CA GLY A 57 10.49 -7.48 -15.43
C GLY A 57 9.91 -6.13 -15.04
N VAL A 58 9.02 -6.11 -14.03
CA VAL A 58 8.45 -4.87 -13.45
C VAL A 58 9.55 -3.99 -12.89
N ASP A 59 10.51 -4.54 -12.14
CA ASP A 59 11.63 -3.76 -11.62
C ASP A 59 12.50 -3.13 -12.72
N LEU A 60 12.68 -3.82 -13.84
CA LEU A 60 13.51 -3.36 -14.97
C LEU A 60 12.79 -2.36 -15.88
N ALA A 61 11.46 -2.39 -15.95
CA ALA A 61 10.67 -1.54 -16.85
C ALA A 61 9.73 -0.61 -16.11
N MET A 62 8.79 -1.13 -15.32
CA MET A 62 7.73 -0.34 -14.71
C MET A 62 8.24 0.64 -13.67
N ASN A 63 9.24 0.28 -12.87
CA ASN A 63 9.82 1.20 -11.88
C ASN A 63 10.48 2.42 -12.56
N PRO A 64 11.38 2.27 -13.56
CA PRO A 64 11.89 3.41 -14.34
C PRO A 64 10.79 4.22 -15.03
N ILE A 65 9.81 3.55 -15.65
CA ILE A 65 8.67 4.22 -16.28
C ILE A 65 7.94 5.10 -15.25
N GLY A 66 7.69 4.56 -14.06
CA GLY A 66 7.02 5.25 -12.96
C GLY A 66 7.81 6.45 -12.44
N GLU A 67 9.12 6.31 -12.27
CA GLU A 67 10.00 7.38 -11.79
C GLU A 67 9.98 8.58 -12.75
N HIS A 68 10.23 8.36 -14.04
CA HIS A 68 10.21 9.42 -15.07
C HIS A 68 8.84 10.09 -15.18
N MET A 69 7.78 9.29 -15.10
CA MET A 69 6.40 9.79 -15.15
C MET A 69 6.01 10.58 -13.91
N SER A 70 6.44 10.15 -12.72
CA SER A 70 6.18 10.84 -11.46
C SER A 70 6.88 12.21 -11.42
N HIS A 71 8.11 12.29 -11.92
CA HIS A 71 8.85 13.54 -12.04
C HIS A 71 8.16 14.52 -13.01
N GLU A 72 7.64 14.01 -14.13
CA GLU A 72 6.85 14.80 -15.08
C GLU A 72 5.56 15.36 -14.46
N ILE A 73 4.86 14.58 -13.63
CA ILE A 73 3.69 15.04 -12.87
C ILE A 73 4.10 16.12 -11.86
N ALA A 74 5.15 15.86 -11.07
CA ALA A 74 5.56 16.71 -9.97
C ALA A 74 6.08 18.08 -10.43
N THR A 75 6.77 18.13 -11.56
CA THR A 75 7.33 19.37 -12.13
C THR A 75 6.36 20.14 -13.03
N SER A 76 5.20 19.56 -13.34
CA SER A 76 4.20 20.19 -14.19
C SER A 76 3.55 21.39 -13.49
N ARG A 77 3.52 22.54 -14.15
CA ARG A 77 2.80 23.75 -13.67
C ARG A 77 1.32 23.75 -14.03
N SER A 78 0.86 22.83 -14.86
CA SER A 78 -0.53 22.78 -15.35
C SER A 78 -1.32 21.73 -14.59
N ILE A 79 -2.34 22.19 -13.85
CA ILE A 79 -3.29 21.35 -13.12
C ILE A 79 -3.96 20.34 -14.07
N TYR A 80 -4.29 20.74 -15.30
CA TYR A 80 -4.88 19.85 -16.29
C TYR A 80 -3.92 18.73 -16.72
N LYS A 81 -2.63 19.05 -16.92
CA LYS A 81 -1.62 18.05 -17.27
C LYS A 81 -1.39 17.06 -16.12
N ILE A 82 -1.30 17.56 -14.89
CA ILE A 82 -1.21 16.72 -13.69
C ILE A 82 -2.40 15.76 -13.65
N GLY A 83 -3.62 16.28 -13.79
CA GLY A 83 -4.83 15.48 -13.70
C GLY A 83 -4.93 14.40 -14.78
N ILE A 84 -4.67 14.75 -16.05
CA ILE A 84 -4.74 13.81 -17.18
C ILE A 84 -3.64 12.76 -17.09
N LEU A 85 -2.40 13.15 -16.80
CA LEU A 85 -1.27 12.22 -16.75
C LEU A 85 -1.43 11.25 -15.57
N SER A 86 -1.85 11.75 -14.40
CA SER A 86 -2.18 10.92 -13.24
C SER A 86 -3.29 9.93 -13.53
N PHE A 87 -4.35 10.38 -14.21
CA PHE A 87 -5.45 9.53 -14.64
C PHE A 87 -4.99 8.43 -15.59
N LEU A 88 -4.23 8.78 -16.63
CA LEU A 88 -3.75 7.84 -17.63
C LEU A 88 -2.81 6.80 -17.01
N LEU A 89 -1.88 7.22 -16.15
CA LEU A 89 -0.98 6.28 -15.47
C LEU A 89 -1.76 5.32 -14.58
N GLY A 90 -2.66 5.83 -13.76
CA GLY A 90 -3.53 4.98 -12.94
C GLY A 90 -4.32 3.98 -13.78
N PHE A 91 -5.00 4.47 -14.82
CA PHE A 91 -5.77 3.63 -15.73
C PHE A 91 -4.92 2.52 -16.38
N LEU A 92 -3.79 2.87 -17.00
CA LEU A 92 -3.00 1.93 -17.79
C LEU A 92 -2.28 0.89 -16.94
N VAL A 93 -1.77 1.29 -15.78
CA VAL A 93 -1.13 0.39 -14.81
C VAL A 93 -2.14 -0.63 -14.30
N THR A 94 -3.36 -0.19 -13.96
CA THR A 94 -4.42 -1.09 -13.50
C THR A 94 -4.93 -2.02 -14.60
N VAL A 95 -4.99 -1.59 -15.86
CA VAL A 95 -5.29 -2.52 -16.99
C VAL A 95 -4.26 -3.65 -17.08
N ALA A 96 -3.00 -3.36 -16.77
CA ALA A 96 -1.91 -4.32 -16.77
C ALA A 96 -1.83 -5.17 -15.48
N GLU A 97 -2.72 -4.94 -14.50
CA GLU A 97 -2.68 -5.65 -13.22
C GLU A 97 -3.13 -7.11 -13.38
N PRO A 98 -2.25 -8.11 -13.14
CA PRO A 98 -2.61 -9.53 -13.26
C PRO A 98 -3.83 -9.92 -12.44
N ASP A 99 -3.91 -9.45 -11.19
CA ASP A 99 -4.97 -9.86 -10.26
C ASP A 99 -6.35 -9.37 -10.74
N LEU A 100 -6.40 -8.19 -11.36
CA LEU A 100 -7.61 -7.67 -11.98
C LEU A 100 -8.02 -8.47 -13.22
N LEU A 101 -7.06 -8.93 -14.03
CA LEU A 101 -7.33 -9.79 -15.19
C LEU A 101 -7.93 -11.13 -14.75
N VAL A 102 -7.36 -11.75 -13.71
CA VAL A 102 -7.88 -12.99 -13.12
C VAL A 102 -9.29 -12.74 -12.55
N LEU A 103 -9.50 -11.65 -11.81
CA LEU A 103 -10.82 -11.32 -11.27
C LEU A 103 -11.85 -11.14 -12.40
N GLY A 104 -11.48 -10.44 -13.47
CA GLY A 104 -12.35 -10.24 -14.64
C GLY A 104 -12.78 -11.57 -15.27
N GLN A 105 -11.85 -12.51 -15.44
CA GLN A 105 -12.14 -13.87 -15.93
C GLN A 105 -13.07 -14.62 -14.97
N GLN A 106 -12.86 -14.51 -13.66
CA GLN A 106 -13.72 -15.13 -12.65
C GLN A 106 -15.14 -14.54 -12.66
N ILE A 107 -15.30 -13.22 -12.79
CA ILE A 107 -16.60 -12.55 -12.90
C ILE A 107 -17.31 -12.99 -14.18
N GLN A 108 -16.60 -13.06 -15.31
CA GLN A 108 -17.17 -13.50 -16.57
C GLN A 108 -17.67 -14.96 -16.48
N ALA A 109 -16.87 -15.85 -15.90
CA ALA A 109 -17.26 -17.24 -15.71
C ALA A 109 -18.47 -17.38 -14.78
N ALA A 110 -18.45 -16.70 -13.62
CA ALA A 110 -19.53 -16.76 -12.64
C ALA A 110 -20.83 -16.08 -13.12
N SER A 111 -20.74 -15.11 -14.04
CA SER A 111 -21.89 -14.42 -14.64
C SER A 111 -22.47 -15.11 -15.88
N GLY A 112 -21.94 -16.27 -16.27
CA GLY A 112 -22.33 -16.96 -17.50
C GLY A 112 -22.07 -16.12 -18.76
N GLY A 113 -21.07 -15.24 -18.73
CA GLY A 113 -20.72 -14.34 -19.83
C GLY A 113 -21.55 -13.05 -19.90
N THR A 114 -22.48 -12.81 -18.97
CA THR A 114 -23.29 -11.57 -18.94
C THR A 114 -22.42 -10.33 -18.73
N VAL A 115 -21.39 -10.44 -17.90
CA VAL A 115 -20.40 -9.39 -17.66
C VAL A 115 -19.09 -9.81 -18.31
N SER A 116 -18.63 -9.08 -19.32
CA SER A 116 -17.37 -9.42 -20.00
C SER A 116 -16.15 -9.02 -19.16
N ALA A 117 -15.11 -9.86 -19.18
CA ALA A 117 -13.86 -9.62 -18.47
C ALA A 117 -13.17 -8.32 -18.92
N SER A 118 -13.19 -8.02 -20.22
CA SER A 118 -12.60 -6.79 -20.76
C SER A 118 -13.34 -5.53 -20.32
N LEU A 119 -14.67 -5.56 -20.32
CA LEU A 119 -15.49 -4.42 -19.87
C LEU A 119 -15.22 -4.12 -18.39
N ILE A 120 -15.26 -5.16 -17.55
CA ILE A 120 -15.07 -4.96 -16.11
C ILE A 120 -13.67 -4.45 -15.78
N VAL A 121 -12.63 -4.97 -16.46
CA VAL A 121 -11.24 -4.48 -16.33
C VAL A 121 -11.17 -3.00 -16.69
N TYR A 122 -11.70 -2.58 -17.84
CA TYR A 122 -11.64 -1.16 -18.23
C TYR A 122 -12.46 -0.23 -17.34
N VAL A 123 -13.64 -0.65 -16.89
CA VAL A 123 -14.47 0.12 -15.96
C VAL A 123 -13.74 0.32 -14.63
N ILE A 124 -13.17 -0.76 -14.07
CA ILE A 124 -12.41 -0.72 -12.83
C ILE A 124 -11.18 0.19 -12.97
N SER A 125 -10.39 0.01 -14.03
CA SER A 125 -9.22 0.84 -14.32
C SER A 125 -9.58 2.32 -14.49
N PHE A 126 -10.74 2.61 -15.09
CA PHE A 126 -11.23 3.99 -15.23
C PHE A 126 -11.52 4.62 -13.86
N GLY A 127 -12.15 3.87 -12.96
CA GLY A 127 -12.37 4.28 -11.56
C GLY A 127 -11.06 4.56 -10.83
N VAL A 128 -10.07 3.66 -10.96
CA VAL A 128 -8.73 3.84 -10.40
C VAL A 128 -8.07 5.12 -10.93
N GLY A 129 -8.07 5.34 -12.24
CA GLY A 129 -7.50 6.54 -12.85
C GLY A 129 -8.09 7.83 -12.28
N ILE A 130 -9.42 7.88 -12.10
CA ILE A 130 -10.09 9.04 -11.47
C ILE A 130 -9.59 9.23 -10.04
N MET A 131 -9.57 8.17 -9.24
CA MET A 131 -9.20 8.28 -7.83
C MET A 131 -7.73 8.60 -7.61
N ILE A 132 -6.81 8.07 -8.43
CA ILE A 132 -5.39 8.48 -8.40
C ILE A 132 -5.25 9.96 -8.73
N SER A 133 -5.96 10.45 -9.75
CA SER A 133 -5.96 11.88 -10.12
C SER A 133 -6.44 12.75 -8.94
N LEU A 134 -7.55 12.38 -8.30
CA LEU A 134 -8.06 13.06 -7.10
C LEU A 134 -7.11 12.95 -5.90
N GLY A 135 -6.47 11.81 -5.70
CA GLY A 135 -5.51 11.56 -4.63
C GLY A 135 -4.24 12.40 -4.77
N ILE A 136 -3.75 12.57 -5.99
CA ILE A 136 -2.63 13.47 -6.31
C ILE A 136 -3.04 14.92 -6.07
N PHE A 137 -4.26 15.34 -6.45
CA PHE A 137 -4.73 16.69 -6.12
C PHE A 137 -4.87 16.91 -4.60
N ARG A 138 -5.35 15.91 -3.85
CA ARG A 138 -5.39 15.96 -2.38
C ARG A 138 -3.99 16.15 -1.81
N LEU A 139 -3.03 15.34 -2.27
CA LEU A 139 -1.62 15.39 -1.85
C LEU A 139 -1.03 16.78 -2.14
N LEU A 140 -1.18 17.28 -3.37
CA LEU A 140 -0.66 18.60 -3.76
C LEU A 140 -1.28 19.76 -2.97
N ARG A 141 -2.52 19.63 -2.49
CA ARG A 141 -3.22 20.65 -1.68
C ARG A 141 -3.13 20.47 -0.16
N ASP A 142 -2.33 19.52 0.34
CA ASP A 142 -2.17 19.22 1.79
C ASP A 142 -3.49 18.96 2.52
N ARG A 143 -4.48 18.40 1.81
CA ARG A 143 -5.77 18.05 2.40
C ARG A 143 -5.64 16.75 3.21
N PRO A 144 -6.20 16.68 4.43
CA PRO A 144 -6.02 15.54 5.32
C PRO A 144 -6.72 14.29 4.76
N LEU A 145 -6.07 13.14 4.89
CA LEU A 145 -6.53 11.89 4.28
C LEU A 145 -7.82 11.37 4.92
N ASN A 146 -7.95 11.45 6.24
CA ASN A 146 -9.12 10.97 6.98
C ASN A 146 -10.44 11.58 6.46
N ILE A 147 -10.48 12.88 6.18
CA ILE A 147 -11.66 13.55 5.63
C ILE A 147 -11.94 13.08 4.21
N PHE A 148 -10.90 12.94 3.38
CA PHE A 148 -11.05 12.44 2.02
C PHE A 148 -11.66 11.04 2.00
N MET A 149 -11.16 10.14 2.85
CA MET A 149 -11.66 8.77 2.96
C MET A 149 -13.07 8.73 3.55
N ALA A 150 -13.37 9.56 4.55
CA ALA A 150 -14.71 9.67 5.13
C ALA A 150 -15.76 10.08 4.08
N ILE A 151 -15.47 11.09 3.26
CA ILE A 151 -16.37 11.52 2.17
C ILE A 151 -16.54 10.40 1.15
N THR A 152 -15.42 9.81 0.70
CA THR A 152 -15.42 8.77 -0.34
C THR A 152 -16.23 7.55 0.09
N TYR A 153 -15.98 7.01 1.28
CA TYR A 153 -16.73 5.86 1.78
C TYR A 153 -18.17 6.21 2.17
N SER A 154 -18.48 7.44 2.54
CA SER A 154 -19.88 7.88 2.72
C SER A 154 -20.65 7.84 1.40
N ILE A 155 -20.01 8.24 0.29
CA ILE A 155 -20.58 8.11 -1.06
C ILE A 155 -20.76 6.64 -1.41
N ILE A 156 -19.76 5.79 -1.18
CA ILE A 156 -19.85 4.33 -1.42
C ILE A 156 -21.01 3.71 -0.66
N ILE A 157 -21.16 4.01 0.63
CA ILE A 157 -22.26 3.50 1.46
C ILE A 157 -23.62 3.99 0.92
N GLY A 158 -23.71 5.26 0.53
CA GLY A 158 -24.92 5.83 -0.07
C GLY A 158 -25.29 5.16 -1.41
N LEU A 159 -24.31 4.92 -2.28
CA LEU A 159 -24.51 4.21 -3.55
C LEU A 159 -24.86 2.73 -3.33
N GLY A 160 -24.26 2.09 -2.31
CA GLY A 160 -24.48 0.68 -2.00
C GLY A 160 -25.94 0.32 -1.72
N VAL A 161 -26.77 1.29 -1.29
CA VAL A 161 -28.23 1.08 -1.11
C VAL A 161 -28.95 0.84 -2.44
N PHE A 162 -28.39 1.32 -3.56
CA PHE A 162 -29.00 1.24 -4.89
C PHE A 162 -28.44 0.11 -5.76
N VAL A 163 -27.46 -0.63 -5.25
CA VAL A 163 -26.73 -1.67 -5.99
C VAL A 163 -27.16 -3.05 -5.50
N SER A 164 -27.16 -4.04 -6.39
CA SER A 164 -27.50 -5.42 -6.04
C SER A 164 -26.39 -6.10 -5.22
N GLU A 165 -26.70 -7.22 -4.57
CA GLU A 165 -25.73 -7.92 -3.73
C GLU A 165 -24.54 -8.46 -4.55
N GLU A 166 -24.76 -8.89 -5.80
CA GLU A 166 -23.70 -9.37 -6.69
C GLU A 166 -22.72 -8.24 -7.03
N PHE A 167 -23.24 -7.09 -7.49
CA PHE A 167 -22.39 -5.96 -7.85
C PHE A 167 -21.73 -5.34 -6.62
N PHE A 168 -22.38 -5.37 -5.46
CA PHE A 168 -21.77 -4.94 -4.20
C PHE A 168 -20.56 -5.83 -3.87
N ALA A 169 -20.70 -7.16 -3.92
CA ALA A 169 -19.60 -8.09 -3.67
C ALA A 169 -18.45 -7.93 -4.69
N ILE A 170 -18.78 -7.87 -5.98
CA ILE A 170 -17.81 -7.68 -7.06
C ILE A 170 -17.07 -6.34 -6.92
N SER A 171 -17.76 -5.26 -6.55
CA SER A 171 -17.15 -3.92 -6.44
C SER A 171 -16.06 -3.85 -5.36
N PHE A 172 -16.29 -4.49 -4.21
CA PHE A 172 -15.29 -4.53 -3.14
C PHE A 172 -14.21 -5.58 -3.37
N ASP A 173 -14.48 -6.69 -4.07
CA ASP A 173 -13.42 -7.59 -4.49
C ASP A 173 -12.51 -6.95 -5.53
N ALA A 174 -13.08 -6.17 -6.46
CA ALA A 174 -12.34 -5.37 -7.42
C ALA A 174 -11.38 -4.38 -6.76
N SER A 175 -11.77 -3.78 -5.62
CA SER A 175 -10.88 -2.93 -4.83
C SER A 175 -9.56 -3.64 -4.49
N GLY A 176 -9.65 -4.85 -3.93
CA GLY A 176 -8.46 -5.62 -3.52
C GLY A 176 -7.71 -6.24 -4.70
N ALA A 177 -8.37 -6.50 -5.83
CA ALA A 177 -7.69 -7.00 -7.04
C ALA A 177 -6.90 -5.92 -7.79
N THR A 178 -7.09 -4.63 -7.47
CA THR A 178 -6.29 -3.53 -8.06
C THR A 178 -5.04 -3.17 -7.27
N THR A 179 -4.78 -3.85 -6.16
CA THR A 179 -3.64 -3.59 -5.26
C THR A 179 -2.60 -4.70 -5.31
N GLY A 180 -2.53 -5.37 -6.45
CA GLY A 180 -1.61 -6.49 -6.68
C GLY A 180 -0.16 -6.07 -6.92
N ALA A 181 0.58 -7.03 -7.48
CA ALA A 181 2.03 -7.03 -7.57
C ALA A 181 2.62 -5.89 -8.43
N LEU A 182 1.84 -5.29 -9.32
CA LEU A 182 2.30 -4.24 -10.24
C LEU A 182 1.83 -2.85 -9.82
N THR A 183 0.55 -2.69 -9.49
CA THR A 183 -0.08 -1.39 -9.22
C THR A 183 0.37 -0.80 -7.89
N THR A 184 0.46 -1.60 -6.83
CA THR A 184 0.79 -1.09 -5.49
C THR A 184 2.20 -0.49 -5.41
N PRO A 185 3.29 -1.18 -5.83
CA PRO A 185 4.62 -0.60 -5.83
C PRO A 185 4.71 0.66 -6.70
N PHE A 186 4.03 0.66 -7.85
CA PHE A 186 4.03 1.78 -8.78
C PHE A 186 3.34 3.03 -8.19
N VAL A 187 2.16 2.85 -7.59
CA VAL A 187 1.42 3.95 -6.95
C VAL A 187 2.13 4.47 -5.71
N LEU A 188 2.75 3.60 -4.92
CA LEU A 188 3.61 4.00 -3.80
C LEU A 188 4.83 4.79 -4.30
N ALA A 189 5.47 4.36 -5.38
CA ALA A 189 6.59 5.09 -5.98
C ALA A 189 6.16 6.50 -6.45
N ILE A 190 4.98 6.63 -7.06
CA ILE A 190 4.41 7.95 -7.41
C ILE A 190 4.15 8.78 -6.14
N SER A 191 3.53 8.19 -5.12
CA SER A 191 3.22 8.88 -3.85
C SER A 191 4.48 9.42 -3.18
N LEU A 192 5.52 8.58 -3.07
CA LEU A 192 6.83 8.92 -2.51
C LEU A 192 7.56 9.96 -3.36
N GLY A 193 7.63 9.76 -4.68
CA GLY A 193 8.25 10.70 -5.61
C GLY A 193 7.59 12.09 -5.56
N LEU A 194 6.26 12.14 -5.50
CA LEU A 194 5.53 13.39 -5.42
C LEU A 194 5.67 14.06 -4.04
N SER A 195 5.65 13.28 -2.95
CA SER A 195 5.84 13.78 -1.59
C SER A 195 7.23 14.37 -1.37
N THR A 196 8.27 13.71 -1.89
CA THR A 196 9.66 14.17 -1.81
C THR A 196 9.90 15.44 -2.62
N VAL A 197 9.40 15.51 -3.86
CA VAL A 197 9.53 16.72 -4.71
C VAL A 197 8.76 17.90 -4.12
N LYS A 198 7.56 17.66 -3.54
CA LYS A 198 6.77 18.72 -2.91
C LYS A 198 7.44 19.24 -1.63
N GLY A 199 7.97 18.35 -0.80
CA GLY A 199 8.54 18.67 0.50
C GLY A 199 7.54 19.26 1.50
N GLY A 200 8.00 19.56 2.71
CA GLY A 200 7.23 20.25 3.75
C GLY A 200 6.86 19.39 4.96
N ARG A 201 6.19 20.01 5.94
CA ARG A 201 5.91 19.44 7.27
C ARG A 201 5.06 18.15 7.25
N LYS A 202 4.24 17.98 6.21
CA LYS A 202 3.35 16.81 6.02
C LYS A 202 3.90 15.77 5.05
N SER A 203 5.19 15.82 4.69
CA SER A 203 5.76 14.89 3.72
C SER A 203 5.59 13.42 4.15
N GLU A 204 5.80 13.09 5.43
CA GLU A 204 5.57 11.71 5.93
C GLU A 204 4.10 11.28 5.86
N GLU A 205 3.15 12.14 6.24
CA GLU A 205 1.71 11.88 6.11
C GLU A 205 1.33 11.68 4.64
N ASN A 206 1.88 12.49 3.75
CA ASN A 206 1.58 12.50 2.33
C ASN A 206 2.22 11.34 1.56
N SER A 207 3.21 10.65 2.13
CA SER A 207 3.82 9.46 1.52
C SER A 207 2.86 8.27 1.48
N PHE A 208 1.88 8.23 2.37
CA PHE A 208 0.90 7.14 2.50
C PHE A 208 -0.52 7.56 2.11
N GLY A 209 -1.38 6.58 1.89
CA GLY A 209 -2.80 6.71 1.64
C GLY A 209 -3.19 6.78 0.18
N LEU A 210 -2.25 6.93 -0.76
CA LEU A 210 -2.58 6.98 -2.18
C LEU A 210 -3.10 5.63 -2.70
N VAL A 211 -2.56 4.51 -2.19
CA VAL A 211 -3.05 3.16 -2.52
C VAL A 211 -4.47 2.99 -1.98
N GLY A 212 -4.72 3.41 -0.73
CA GLY A 212 -6.07 3.41 -0.15
C GLY A 212 -7.08 4.26 -0.93
N ILE A 213 -6.69 5.44 -1.40
CA ILE A 213 -7.52 6.30 -2.25
C ILE A 213 -7.85 5.60 -3.57
N MET A 214 -6.84 5.01 -4.21
CA MET A 214 -7.01 4.26 -5.46
C MET A 214 -8.02 3.12 -5.30
N SER A 215 -7.94 2.35 -4.21
CA SER A 215 -8.81 1.21 -3.92
C SER A 215 -10.31 1.56 -3.84
N ALA A 216 -10.67 2.82 -3.57
CA ALA A 216 -12.06 3.26 -3.64
C ALA A 216 -12.58 3.42 -5.08
N GLY A 217 -11.70 3.57 -6.07
CA GLY A 217 -12.02 3.77 -7.48
C GLY A 217 -12.77 2.59 -8.11
N PRO A 218 -12.25 1.34 -7.98
CA PRO A 218 -12.95 0.13 -8.43
C PRO A 218 -14.36 0.02 -7.86
N ILE A 219 -14.51 0.31 -6.56
CA ILE A 219 -15.80 0.21 -5.86
C ILE A 219 -16.80 1.16 -6.50
N LEU A 220 -16.43 2.44 -6.61
CA LEU A 220 -17.26 3.46 -7.22
C LEU A 220 -17.59 3.15 -8.69
N ALA A 221 -16.62 2.68 -9.47
CA ALA A 221 -16.81 2.40 -10.88
C ALA A 221 -17.78 1.25 -11.14
N VAL A 222 -17.64 0.13 -10.40
CA VAL A 222 -18.54 -1.02 -10.54
C VAL A 222 -19.95 -0.67 -10.05
N MET A 223 -20.07 0.05 -8.93
CA MET A 223 -21.38 0.51 -8.44
C MET A 223 -22.08 1.44 -9.43
N LEU A 224 -21.35 2.42 -9.99
CA LEU A 224 -21.88 3.32 -11.02
C LEU A 224 -22.26 2.57 -12.28
N MET A 225 -21.44 1.61 -12.73
CA MET A 225 -21.77 0.74 -13.87
C MET A 225 -23.08 -0.02 -13.65
N SER A 226 -23.28 -0.61 -12.46
CA SER A 226 -24.53 -1.30 -12.10
C SER A 226 -25.74 -0.35 -12.16
N ILE A 227 -25.61 0.85 -11.57
CA ILE A 227 -26.69 1.85 -11.54
C ILE A 227 -27.03 2.35 -12.95
N ILE A 228 -26.01 2.66 -13.76
CA ILE A 228 -26.17 3.19 -15.13
C ILE A 228 -26.72 2.13 -16.08
N SER A 229 -26.25 0.88 -15.97
CA SER A 229 -26.73 -0.23 -16.79
C SER A 229 -28.15 -0.69 -16.41
N GLY A 230 -28.63 -0.31 -15.23
CA GLY A 230 -29.92 -0.74 -14.69
C GLY A 230 -29.97 -2.24 -14.37
N GLN A 231 -28.84 -2.95 -14.43
CA GLN A 231 -28.76 -4.37 -14.10
C GLN A 231 -28.88 -4.54 -12.58
N LYS A 232 -30.05 -5.03 -12.14
CA LYS A 232 -30.34 -5.30 -10.74
C LYS A 232 -30.02 -6.72 -10.29
N HIS A 233 -29.83 -7.65 -11.22
CA HIS A 233 -29.42 -9.03 -10.99
C HIS A 233 -28.67 -9.52 -12.24
N ILE A 234 -27.69 -10.38 -12.05
CA ILE A 234 -26.99 -11.05 -13.15
C ILE A 234 -27.81 -12.29 -13.55
N GLN A 235 -28.41 -12.26 -14.74
CA GLN A 235 -29.36 -13.28 -15.21
C GLN A 235 -28.71 -14.50 -15.89
N GLY A 236 -27.38 -14.55 -16.00
CA GLY A 236 -26.67 -15.67 -16.60
C GLY A 236 -26.67 -16.89 -15.70
N THR A 237 -27.02 -18.05 -16.25
CA THR A 237 -26.78 -19.35 -15.59
C THR A 237 -25.32 -19.72 -15.79
N ALA A 238 -24.52 -19.69 -14.73
CA ALA A 238 -23.17 -20.23 -14.77
C ALA A 238 -23.24 -21.74 -15.08
N GLU A 239 -22.45 -22.20 -16.05
CA GLU A 239 -22.30 -23.63 -16.29
C GLU A 239 -21.69 -24.30 -15.06
N ALA A 240 -22.09 -25.54 -14.76
CA ALA A 240 -21.49 -26.30 -13.67
C ALA A 240 -19.99 -26.46 -13.95
N TRP A 241 -19.16 -25.87 -13.08
CA TRP A 241 -17.72 -25.93 -13.25
C TRP A 241 -17.24 -27.38 -13.16
N ALA A 242 -16.44 -27.80 -14.14
CA ALA A 242 -15.82 -29.12 -14.16
C ALA A 242 -14.30 -28.96 -14.36
N PRO A 243 -13.48 -29.76 -13.67
CA PRO A 243 -12.05 -29.72 -13.85
C PRO A 243 -11.68 -30.15 -15.28
N ALA A 244 -10.74 -29.42 -15.89
CA ALA A 244 -10.22 -29.82 -17.20
C ALA A 244 -9.62 -31.24 -17.15
N GLN A 245 -9.75 -32.02 -18.23
CA GLN A 245 -9.19 -33.38 -18.27
C GLN A 245 -7.72 -33.38 -18.68
N GLY A 246 -6.91 -34.19 -18.00
CA GLY A 246 -5.48 -34.33 -18.27
C GLY A 246 -4.60 -33.27 -17.63
N VAL A 247 -3.28 -33.40 -17.86
CA VAL A 247 -2.25 -32.59 -17.18
C VAL A 247 -1.74 -31.46 -18.07
N LEU A 248 -1.06 -31.81 -19.17
CA LEU A 248 -0.38 -30.82 -20.04
C LEU A 248 -1.31 -30.18 -21.07
N GLY A 249 -2.35 -30.89 -21.51
CA GLY A 249 -3.29 -30.39 -22.54
C GLY A 249 -3.91 -29.04 -22.19
N PRO A 250 -4.53 -28.88 -20.99
CA PRO A 250 -5.12 -27.61 -20.57
C PRO A 250 -4.09 -26.46 -20.53
N ILE A 251 -2.89 -26.72 -20.01
CA ILE A 251 -1.81 -25.73 -19.92
C ILE A 251 -1.38 -25.24 -21.31
N LEU A 252 -1.09 -26.16 -22.23
CA LEU A 252 -0.63 -25.82 -23.58
C LEU A 252 -1.71 -25.13 -24.40
N SER A 253 -2.98 -25.49 -24.21
CA SER A 253 -4.11 -24.87 -24.92
C SER A 253 -4.40 -23.44 -24.48
N ALA A 254 -4.18 -23.12 -23.19
CA ALA A 254 -4.43 -21.80 -22.64
C ALA A 254 -3.32 -20.79 -23.01
N LEU A 255 -2.08 -21.27 -23.18
CA LEU A 255 -0.89 -20.43 -23.36
C LEU A 255 -1.00 -19.43 -24.53
N PRO A 256 -1.44 -19.79 -25.76
CA PRO A 256 -1.51 -18.84 -26.88
C PRO A 256 -2.50 -17.70 -26.64
N ALA A 257 -3.68 -18.00 -26.07
CA ALA A 257 -4.70 -17.00 -25.79
C ALA A 257 -4.21 -16.04 -24.69
N ILE A 258 -3.66 -16.58 -23.60
CA ILE A 258 -3.13 -15.81 -22.48
C ILE A 258 -1.94 -14.94 -22.91
N PHE A 259 -1.11 -15.40 -23.84
CA PHE A 259 -0.02 -14.60 -24.41
C PHE A 259 -0.55 -13.36 -25.14
N LEU A 260 -1.60 -13.52 -25.97
CA LEU A 260 -2.24 -12.40 -26.66
C LEU A 260 -2.92 -11.43 -25.68
N GLU A 261 -3.62 -11.95 -24.68
CA GLU A 261 -4.22 -11.14 -23.61
C GLU A 261 -3.15 -10.33 -22.87
N SER A 262 -2.01 -10.95 -22.56
CA SER A 262 -0.88 -10.29 -21.88
C SER A 262 -0.26 -9.18 -22.74
N ILE A 263 -0.17 -9.36 -24.07
CA ILE A 263 0.26 -8.29 -25.00
C ILE A 263 -0.74 -7.13 -24.94
N VAL A 264 -2.04 -7.41 -25.05
CA VAL A 264 -3.09 -6.39 -25.05
C VAL A 264 -3.11 -5.62 -23.73
N ALA A 265 -2.86 -6.29 -22.61
CA ALA A 265 -2.79 -5.67 -21.28
C ALA A 265 -1.57 -4.73 -21.12
N LEU A 266 -0.39 -5.13 -21.60
CA LEU A 266 0.86 -4.35 -21.45
C LEU A 266 1.10 -3.31 -22.54
N ALA A 267 0.51 -3.48 -23.73
CA ALA A 267 0.73 -2.57 -24.85
C ALA A 267 0.37 -1.10 -24.54
N PRO A 268 -0.76 -0.77 -23.88
CA PRO A 268 -1.15 0.62 -23.64
C PRO A 268 -0.12 1.42 -22.82
N ILE A 269 0.43 0.83 -21.75
CA ILE A 269 1.44 1.50 -20.92
C ILE A 269 2.79 1.59 -21.65
N ALA A 270 3.18 0.55 -22.39
CA ALA A 270 4.39 0.58 -23.20
C ALA A 270 4.31 1.67 -24.30
N ILE A 271 3.17 1.79 -24.98
CA ILE A 271 2.92 2.82 -25.99
C ILE A 271 3.03 4.21 -25.38
N LEU A 272 2.37 4.46 -24.23
CA LEU A 272 2.45 5.75 -23.55
C LEU A 272 3.91 6.11 -23.22
N PHE A 273 4.66 5.16 -22.67
CA PHE A 273 6.07 5.37 -22.35
C PHE A 273 6.90 5.72 -23.60
N PHE A 274 6.77 4.97 -24.70
CA PHE A 274 7.55 5.26 -25.91
C PHE A 274 7.19 6.60 -26.55
N ILE A 275 5.93 7.03 -26.47
CA ILE A 275 5.50 8.38 -26.87
C ILE A 275 6.24 9.44 -26.05
N PHE A 276 6.24 9.32 -24.73
CA PHE A 276 6.92 10.28 -23.84
C PHE A 276 8.44 10.21 -23.92
N ASN A 277 9.01 9.03 -24.14
CA ASN A 277 10.44 8.88 -24.34
C ASN A 277 10.89 9.63 -25.61
N PHE A 278 10.15 9.46 -26.71
CA PHE A 278 10.43 10.15 -27.96
C PHE A 278 10.25 11.67 -27.84
N ALA A 279 9.20 12.11 -27.15
CA ALA A 279 8.87 13.53 -27.04
C ALA A 279 9.71 14.27 -25.98
N LYS A 280 9.94 13.68 -24.81
CA LYS A 280 10.40 14.38 -23.60
C LYS A 280 11.58 13.71 -22.89
N PHE A 281 11.48 12.44 -22.50
CA PHE A 281 12.50 11.82 -21.62
C PHE A 281 13.85 11.65 -22.31
N LYS A 282 13.85 11.24 -23.59
CA LYS A 282 15.06 11.04 -24.41
C LYS A 282 16.13 10.24 -23.68
N LEU A 283 15.72 9.07 -23.23
CA LEU A 283 16.52 8.15 -22.42
C LEU A 283 17.81 7.72 -23.12
N ALA A 284 18.86 7.50 -22.32
CA ALA A 284 20.10 6.92 -22.82
C ALA A 284 19.85 5.51 -23.39
N LYS A 285 20.67 5.08 -24.35
CA LYS A 285 20.51 3.77 -25.01
C LYS A 285 20.50 2.61 -24.01
N ASP A 286 21.32 2.67 -22.97
CA ASP A 286 21.44 1.61 -21.97
C ASP A 286 20.16 1.46 -21.16
N GLU A 287 19.57 2.59 -20.73
CA GLU A 287 18.30 2.61 -19.99
C GLU A 287 17.12 2.18 -20.88
N MET A 288 17.12 2.60 -22.16
CA MET A 288 16.11 2.15 -23.12
C MET A 288 16.16 0.63 -23.36
N VAL A 289 17.37 0.06 -23.48
CA VAL A 289 17.55 -1.40 -23.61
C VAL A 289 17.11 -2.12 -22.34
N GLN A 290 17.35 -1.53 -21.16
CA GLN A 290 16.88 -2.07 -19.88
C GLN A 290 15.35 -2.13 -19.83
N VAL A 291 14.65 -1.05 -20.21
CA VAL A 291 13.18 -1.03 -20.25
C VAL A 291 12.63 -2.02 -21.27
N LEU A 292 13.23 -2.14 -22.46
CA LEU A 292 12.81 -3.13 -23.46
C LEU A 292 12.97 -4.58 -22.99
N LYS A 293 14.09 -4.89 -22.31
CA LYS A 293 14.30 -6.20 -21.68
C LYS A 293 13.28 -6.44 -20.55
N GLY A 294 13.05 -5.43 -19.72
CA GLY A 294 12.07 -5.49 -18.63
C GLY A 294 10.65 -5.74 -19.14
N LEU A 295 10.21 -5.04 -20.20
CA LEU A 295 8.91 -5.28 -20.85
C LEU A 295 8.80 -6.71 -21.39
N SER A 296 9.88 -7.23 -21.99
CA SER A 296 9.92 -8.61 -22.50
C SER A 296 9.79 -9.63 -21.37
N PHE A 297 10.50 -9.45 -20.25
CA PHE A 297 10.38 -10.32 -19.08
C PHE A 297 9.02 -10.18 -18.39
N THR A 298 8.45 -8.97 -18.33
CA THR A 298 7.10 -8.73 -17.80
C THR A 298 6.08 -9.53 -18.61
N LEU A 299 6.15 -9.48 -19.94
CA LEU A 299 5.24 -10.23 -20.82
C LEU A 299 5.37 -11.75 -20.63
N LEU A 300 6.60 -12.28 -20.64
CA LEU A 300 6.86 -13.71 -20.46
C LEU A 300 6.42 -14.20 -19.07
N GLY A 301 6.76 -13.45 -18.02
CA GLY A 301 6.38 -13.75 -16.65
C GLY A 301 4.88 -13.71 -16.44
N LEU A 302 4.19 -12.67 -16.93
CA LEU A 302 2.74 -12.53 -16.86
C LEU A 302 2.02 -13.68 -17.57
N THR A 303 2.50 -14.05 -18.76
CA THR A 303 1.92 -15.17 -19.54
C THR A 303 2.04 -16.48 -18.76
N LEU A 304 3.22 -16.80 -18.21
CA LEU A 304 3.44 -18.01 -17.42
C LEU A 304 2.61 -18.00 -16.13
N PHE A 305 2.56 -16.85 -15.44
CA PHE A 305 1.77 -16.67 -14.22
C PHE A 305 0.28 -16.91 -14.47
N LEU A 306 -0.32 -16.18 -15.43
CA LEU A 306 -1.74 -16.30 -15.74
C LEU A 306 -2.09 -17.70 -16.26
N THR A 307 -1.21 -18.33 -17.04
CA THR A 307 -1.43 -19.71 -17.50
C THR A 307 -1.44 -20.67 -16.31
N ALA A 308 -0.48 -20.56 -15.39
CA ALA A 308 -0.41 -21.41 -14.20
C ALA A 308 -1.63 -21.25 -13.27
N VAL A 309 -2.06 -20.02 -13.08
CA VAL A 309 -3.22 -19.66 -12.26
C VAL A 309 -4.50 -20.25 -12.85
N ASN A 310 -4.74 -20.05 -14.15
CA ASN A 310 -5.96 -20.48 -14.84
C ASN A 310 -6.04 -21.97 -15.11
N SER A 311 -4.91 -22.64 -15.31
CA SER A 311 -4.89 -24.05 -15.73
C SER A 311 -4.65 -25.04 -14.59
N GLY A 312 -4.36 -24.59 -13.35
CA GLY A 312 -4.12 -25.52 -12.26
C GLY A 312 -4.33 -24.95 -10.86
N PHE A 313 -3.84 -23.73 -10.60
CA PHE A 313 -3.85 -23.19 -9.24
C PHE A 313 -5.27 -22.89 -8.73
N MET A 314 -6.10 -22.22 -9.53
CA MET A 314 -7.49 -21.93 -9.17
C MET A 314 -8.37 -23.17 -9.14
N ASP A 315 -8.14 -24.13 -10.05
CA ASP A 315 -8.89 -25.39 -10.08
C ASP A 315 -8.76 -26.14 -8.76
N MET A 316 -7.53 -26.22 -8.23
CA MET A 316 -7.28 -26.84 -6.94
C MET A 316 -7.97 -26.10 -5.80
N GLY A 317 -7.97 -24.77 -5.83
CA GLY A 317 -8.72 -23.94 -4.88
C GLY A 317 -10.20 -24.30 -4.87
N ARG A 318 -10.84 -24.35 -6.05
CA ARG A 318 -12.26 -24.71 -6.19
C ARG A 318 -12.55 -26.11 -5.66
N ILE A 319 -11.74 -27.10 -6.04
CA ILE A 319 -11.92 -28.51 -5.61
C ILE A 319 -11.85 -28.61 -4.08
N ILE A 320 -10.82 -28.03 -3.46
CA ILE A 320 -10.70 -28.06 -1.99
C ILE A 320 -11.87 -27.35 -1.32
N GLY A 321 -12.33 -26.22 -1.88
CA GLY A 321 -13.51 -25.51 -1.38
C GLY A 321 -14.78 -26.37 -1.44
N MET A 322 -15.03 -27.04 -2.58
CA MET A 322 -16.17 -27.92 -2.78
C MET A 322 -16.16 -29.11 -1.82
N GLU A 323 -15.03 -29.83 -1.74
CA GLU A 323 -14.88 -31.04 -0.94
C GLU A 323 -15.01 -30.74 0.56
N LEU A 324 -14.33 -29.69 1.05
CA LEU A 324 -14.45 -29.32 2.47
C LEU A 324 -15.86 -28.83 2.83
N ALA A 325 -16.53 -28.10 1.94
CA ALA A 325 -17.90 -27.66 2.14
C ALA A 325 -18.89 -28.83 2.17
N ALA A 326 -18.67 -29.86 1.33
CA ALA A 326 -19.46 -31.08 1.32
C ALA A 326 -19.25 -31.93 2.58
N MET A 327 -18.03 -31.96 3.12
CA MET A 327 -17.69 -32.75 4.31
C MET A 327 -18.22 -32.15 5.62
N SER A 328 -17.84 -30.91 5.92
CA SER A 328 -18.22 -30.25 7.18
C SER A 328 -18.00 -28.75 7.15
N PRO A 329 -19.04 -27.94 7.47
CA PRO A 329 -18.91 -26.49 7.56
C PRO A 329 -17.84 -26.03 8.57
N TRP A 330 -17.68 -26.74 9.69
CA TRP A 330 -16.67 -26.39 10.70
C TRP A 330 -15.25 -26.63 10.21
N LEU A 331 -15.04 -27.70 9.43
CA LEU A 331 -13.75 -27.99 8.81
C LEU A 331 -13.40 -26.94 7.75
N LEU A 332 -14.37 -26.58 6.90
CA LEU A 332 -14.23 -25.50 5.93
C LEU A 332 -13.79 -24.20 6.60
N ILE A 333 -14.49 -23.76 7.66
CA ILE A 333 -14.18 -22.53 8.39
C ILE A 333 -12.78 -22.61 9.04
N GLY A 334 -12.43 -23.73 9.66
CA GLY A 334 -11.13 -23.93 10.32
C GLY A 334 -9.95 -23.90 9.33
N ILE A 335 -10.08 -24.59 8.19
CA ILE A 335 -9.06 -24.55 7.14
C ILE A 335 -8.97 -23.16 6.51
N ALA A 336 -10.09 -22.49 6.29
CA ALA A 336 -10.11 -21.13 5.76
C ALA A 336 -9.40 -20.13 6.70
N PHE A 337 -9.57 -20.27 8.01
CA PHE A 337 -8.82 -19.49 9.01
C PHE A 337 -7.31 -19.74 8.90
N MET A 338 -6.88 -21.02 8.87
CA MET A 338 -5.47 -21.38 8.74
C MET A 338 -4.85 -20.89 7.43
N MET A 339 -5.57 -21.02 6.32
CA MET A 339 -5.15 -20.53 5.03
C MET A 339 -4.95 -19.01 5.06
N GLY A 340 -5.91 -18.26 5.62
CA GLY A 340 -5.81 -16.81 5.76
C GLY A 340 -4.64 -16.35 6.63
N LEU A 341 -4.36 -17.07 7.73
CA LEU A 341 -3.17 -16.84 8.55
C LEU A 341 -1.89 -16.98 7.72
N ILE A 342 -1.78 -18.07 6.97
CA ILE A 342 -0.58 -18.38 6.16
C ILE A 342 -0.42 -17.33 5.06
N VAL A 343 -1.44 -17.12 4.23
CA VAL A 343 -1.38 -16.21 3.07
C VAL A 343 -0.84 -14.84 3.47
N VAL A 344 -1.38 -14.23 4.54
CA VAL A 344 -0.92 -12.90 4.99
C VAL A 344 0.41 -12.95 5.71
N LEU A 345 0.70 -14.01 6.47
CA LEU A 345 1.97 -14.12 7.17
C LEU A 345 3.15 -14.12 6.20
N VAL A 346 2.96 -14.71 5.02
CA VAL A 346 4.01 -14.87 4.01
C VAL A 346 3.91 -13.90 2.83
N GLU A 347 2.92 -13.02 2.83
CA GLU A 347 2.76 -11.96 1.82
C GLU A 347 3.92 -10.94 1.90
N PRO A 348 4.73 -10.77 0.84
CA PRO A 348 5.88 -9.88 0.87
C PRO A 348 5.50 -8.41 1.04
N ALA A 349 4.40 -8.01 0.42
CA ALA A 349 3.91 -6.63 0.50
C ALA A 349 3.54 -6.24 1.94
N VAL A 350 3.01 -7.19 2.73
CA VAL A 350 2.74 -7.00 4.17
C VAL A 350 4.05 -6.85 4.96
N HIS A 351 5.12 -7.54 4.56
CA HIS A 351 6.42 -7.39 5.20
C HIS A 351 7.04 -6.01 4.92
N VAL A 352 7.02 -5.56 3.66
CA VAL A 352 7.53 -4.24 3.24
C VAL A 352 6.74 -3.14 3.93
N LEU A 353 5.41 -3.24 3.96
CA LEU A 353 4.57 -2.30 4.70
C LEU A 353 4.93 -2.31 6.19
N GLY A 354 5.12 -3.49 6.79
CA GLY A 354 5.56 -3.62 8.17
C GLY A 354 6.88 -2.88 8.43
N GLN A 355 7.85 -2.98 7.52
CA GLN A 355 9.14 -2.28 7.62
C GLN A 355 8.96 -0.77 7.50
N GLN A 356 8.14 -0.30 6.54
CA GLN A 356 7.83 1.12 6.39
C GLN A 356 7.16 1.69 7.64
N ILE A 357 6.22 0.94 8.25
CA ILE A 357 5.60 1.34 9.51
C ILE A 357 6.63 1.39 10.63
N GLU A 358 7.50 0.38 10.73
CA GLU A 358 8.56 0.36 11.72
C GLU A 358 9.52 1.54 11.53
N GLU A 359 9.86 1.92 10.31
CA GLU A 359 10.71 3.08 10.02
C GLU A 359 10.05 4.42 10.40
N VAL A 360 8.79 4.66 10.00
CA VAL A 360 8.10 5.92 10.29
C VAL A 360 7.67 6.06 11.75
N THR A 361 7.46 4.92 12.44
CA THR A 361 7.24 4.88 13.89
C THR A 361 8.55 4.82 14.67
N SER A 362 9.70 5.01 14.02
CA SER A 362 11.02 4.94 14.65
C SER A 362 11.18 3.67 15.51
N GLY A 363 10.63 2.56 15.03
CA GLY A 363 10.51 1.20 15.56
C GLY A 363 9.75 1.03 16.87
N HIS A 364 8.86 1.97 17.16
CA HIS A 364 7.91 1.84 18.25
C HIS A 364 6.93 0.68 18.03
N ILE A 365 6.56 0.42 16.77
CA ILE A 365 5.71 -0.71 16.40
C ILE A 365 6.56 -1.70 15.59
N PRO A 366 6.89 -2.87 16.17
CA PRO A 366 7.73 -3.83 15.49
C PRO A 366 6.96 -4.51 14.35
N VAL A 367 7.65 -4.80 13.24
CA VAL A 367 7.12 -5.57 12.10
C VAL A 367 6.38 -6.85 12.55
N LYS A 368 6.90 -7.52 13.58
CA LYS A 368 6.30 -8.76 14.12
C LYS A 368 4.87 -8.53 14.65
N LEU A 369 4.61 -7.42 15.32
CA LEU A 369 3.27 -7.10 15.85
C LEU A 369 2.30 -6.82 14.71
N ILE A 370 2.75 -6.08 13.70
CA ILE A 370 1.96 -5.75 12.50
C ILE A 370 1.58 -7.02 11.76
N ARG A 371 2.56 -7.87 11.43
CA ARG A 371 2.32 -9.15 10.74
C ARG A 371 1.35 -10.04 11.50
N MET A 372 1.55 -10.21 12.81
CA MET A 372 0.66 -11.05 13.62
C MET A 372 -0.77 -10.49 13.68
N THR A 373 -0.92 -9.18 13.85
CA THR A 373 -2.24 -8.51 13.90
C THR A 373 -2.97 -8.68 12.57
N LEU A 374 -2.28 -8.44 11.45
CA LEU A 374 -2.84 -8.57 10.10
C LEU A 374 -3.20 -10.02 9.79
N SER A 375 -2.32 -10.99 10.09
CA SER A 375 -2.60 -12.41 9.88
C SER A 375 -3.84 -12.85 10.65
N ILE A 376 -3.97 -12.50 11.94
CA ILE A 376 -5.15 -12.87 12.74
C ILE A 376 -6.41 -12.22 12.19
N ALA A 377 -6.34 -10.92 11.85
CA ALA A 377 -7.48 -10.18 11.33
C ALA A 377 -7.96 -10.78 9.99
N VAL A 378 -7.05 -11.06 9.06
CA VAL A 378 -7.40 -11.62 7.75
C VAL A 378 -7.79 -13.09 7.83
N GLY A 379 -7.13 -13.90 8.65
CA GLY A 379 -7.55 -15.27 8.94
C GLY A 379 -8.98 -15.31 9.45
N THR A 380 -9.32 -14.41 10.39
CA THR A 380 -10.69 -14.25 10.89
C THR A 380 -11.65 -13.79 9.80
N ALA A 381 -11.24 -12.86 8.93
CA ALA A 381 -12.06 -12.36 7.84
C ALA A 381 -12.41 -13.43 6.80
N ILE A 382 -11.45 -14.28 6.45
CA ILE A 382 -11.65 -15.42 5.53
C ILE A 382 -12.53 -16.49 6.21
N ALA A 383 -12.33 -16.77 7.49
CA ALA A 383 -13.19 -17.67 8.25
C ALA A 383 -14.65 -17.17 8.31
N LEU A 384 -14.85 -15.88 8.59
CA LEU A 384 -16.17 -15.24 8.57
C LEU A 384 -16.79 -15.22 7.17
N SER A 385 -15.96 -15.16 6.12
CA SER A 385 -16.44 -15.32 4.75
C SER A 385 -17.01 -16.73 4.50
N MET A 386 -16.40 -17.77 5.08
CA MET A 386 -16.97 -19.13 5.01
C MET A 386 -18.26 -19.23 5.83
N VAL A 387 -18.34 -18.59 6.99
CA VAL A 387 -19.59 -18.49 7.77
C VAL A 387 -20.70 -17.83 6.94
N ARG A 388 -20.38 -16.79 6.18
CA ARG A 388 -21.32 -16.12 5.26
C ARG A 388 -21.87 -17.10 4.22
N ILE A 389 -20.99 -17.89 3.59
CA ILE A 389 -21.40 -18.88 2.57
C ILE A 389 -22.29 -19.96 3.18
N VAL A 390 -21.96 -20.43 4.38
CA VAL A 390 -22.69 -21.50 5.07
C VAL A 390 -24.04 -21.04 5.62
N VAL A 391 -24.14 -19.79 6.10
CA VAL A 391 -25.31 -19.25 6.81
C VAL A 391 -26.03 -18.20 5.96
N PRO A 392 -27.17 -18.54 5.32
CA PRO A 392 -27.85 -17.65 4.35
C PRO A 392 -28.33 -16.31 4.93
N ALA A 393 -28.52 -16.25 6.24
CA ALA A 393 -28.92 -15.04 6.93
C ALA A 393 -27.80 -14.00 7.02
N VAL A 394 -26.54 -14.43 6.93
CA VAL A 394 -25.36 -13.58 7.08
C VAL A 394 -24.96 -13.05 5.71
N LYS A 395 -24.94 -11.73 5.55
CA LYS A 395 -24.63 -11.09 4.27
C LYS A 395 -23.37 -10.22 4.35
N LEU A 396 -22.76 -9.90 3.20
CA LEU A 396 -21.48 -9.18 3.14
C LEU A 396 -21.50 -7.79 3.80
N TRP A 397 -22.52 -6.98 3.52
CA TRP A 397 -22.80 -5.68 4.15
C TRP A 397 -22.74 -5.68 5.69
N TYR A 398 -23.04 -6.81 6.38
CA TYR A 398 -22.96 -6.88 7.84
C TYR A 398 -21.54 -6.76 8.38
N PHE A 399 -20.54 -6.99 7.53
CA PHE A 399 -19.13 -6.87 7.89
C PHE A 399 -18.51 -5.61 7.28
N VAL A 400 -18.73 -5.39 5.98
CA VAL A 400 -18.08 -4.30 5.23
C VAL A 400 -18.54 -2.93 5.74
N ILE A 401 -19.86 -2.71 5.89
CA ILE A 401 -20.37 -1.39 6.30
C ILE A 401 -19.94 -1.07 7.73
N PRO A 402 -20.18 -1.93 8.75
CA PRO A 402 -19.70 -1.65 10.09
C PRO A 402 -18.18 -1.54 10.15
N GLY A 403 -17.45 -2.37 9.41
CA GLY A 403 -15.99 -2.34 9.34
C GLY A 403 -15.46 -0.97 8.88
N PHE A 404 -15.96 -0.45 7.76
CA PHE A 404 -15.55 0.87 7.27
C PHE A 404 -16.07 2.02 8.12
N VAL A 405 -17.30 1.94 8.66
CA VAL A 405 -17.82 2.98 9.58
C VAL A 405 -16.95 3.08 10.83
N ILE A 406 -16.62 1.94 11.46
CA ILE A 406 -15.74 1.92 12.63
C ILE A 406 -14.34 2.41 12.25
N ALA A 407 -13.80 1.97 11.11
CA ALA A 407 -12.49 2.43 10.64
C ALA A 407 -12.45 3.95 10.42
N ILE A 408 -13.49 4.54 9.83
CA ILE A 408 -13.60 6.00 9.65
C ILE A 408 -13.67 6.69 11.02
N LEU A 409 -14.50 6.22 11.95
CA LEU A 409 -14.60 6.80 13.29
C LEU A 409 -13.30 6.69 14.10
N LEU A 410 -12.55 5.61 13.91
CA LEU A 410 -11.20 5.44 14.47
C LEU A 410 -10.20 6.35 13.75
N SER A 411 -10.29 6.55 12.44
CA SER A 411 -9.39 7.43 11.69
C SER A 411 -9.45 8.89 12.13
N LEU A 412 -10.59 9.35 12.66
CA LEU A 412 -10.73 10.67 13.29
C LEU A 412 -9.97 10.76 14.63
N ARG A 413 -9.66 9.62 15.24
CA ARG A 413 -8.95 9.49 16.52
C ARG A 413 -7.56 8.86 16.37
N SER A 414 -7.13 8.49 15.17
CA SER A 414 -5.77 7.98 14.93
C SER A 414 -4.86 9.10 14.47
N ASP A 415 -3.55 8.92 14.63
CA ASP A 415 -2.56 9.82 14.03
C ASP A 415 -2.66 9.72 12.49
N PRO A 416 -2.56 10.85 11.75
CA PRO A 416 -2.72 10.88 10.29
C PRO A 416 -1.82 9.89 9.53
N VAL A 417 -0.61 9.62 10.02
CA VAL A 417 0.31 8.64 9.40
C VAL A 417 -0.28 7.24 9.49
N PHE A 418 -0.84 6.88 10.66
CA PHE A 418 -1.52 5.60 10.86
C PHE A 418 -2.78 5.45 10.01
N VAL A 419 -3.50 6.54 9.77
CA VAL A 419 -4.66 6.52 8.87
C VAL A 419 -4.21 6.17 7.46
N GLY A 420 -3.15 6.80 6.94
CA GLY A 420 -2.57 6.49 5.64
C GLY A 420 -2.15 5.03 5.52
N ILE A 421 -1.38 4.57 6.50
CA ILE A 421 -0.94 3.18 6.58
C ILE A 421 -2.13 2.21 6.62
N ALA A 422 -3.16 2.48 7.43
CA ALA A 422 -4.27 1.55 7.59
C ALA A 422 -5.04 1.35 6.28
N TYR A 423 -5.30 2.42 5.53
CA TYR A 423 -5.98 2.33 4.24
C TYR A 423 -5.11 1.67 3.17
N ASP A 424 -3.81 1.94 3.15
CA ASP A 424 -2.86 1.24 2.26
C ASP A 424 -2.75 -0.25 2.63
N ALA A 425 -2.77 -0.60 3.93
CA ALA A 425 -2.72 -1.96 4.43
C ALA A 425 -3.89 -2.83 3.94
N GLY A 426 -5.07 -2.22 3.80
CA GLY A 426 -6.25 -2.89 3.24
C GLY A 426 -6.00 -3.40 1.83
N GLY A 427 -5.37 -2.57 0.99
CA GLY A 427 -4.97 -2.97 -0.36
C GLY A 427 -3.81 -3.96 -0.38
N VAL A 428 -2.80 -3.73 0.46
CA VAL A 428 -1.57 -4.52 0.49
C VAL A 428 -1.79 -5.98 0.93
N ALA A 429 -2.79 -6.25 1.77
CA ALA A 429 -3.05 -7.59 2.28
C ALA A 429 -3.77 -8.52 1.27
N SER A 430 -4.34 -7.97 0.20
CA SER A 430 -5.07 -8.73 -0.83
C SER A 430 -4.21 -9.03 -2.05
N GLY A 431 -3.07 -9.70 -1.83
CA GLY A 431 -2.12 -10.04 -2.91
C GLY A 431 -2.62 -11.12 -3.88
N PRO A 432 -1.76 -11.54 -4.82
CA PRO A 432 -2.12 -12.47 -5.90
C PRO A 432 -2.71 -13.79 -5.40
N MET A 433 -2.29 -14.26 -4.23
CA MET A 433 -2.77 -15.51 -3.63
C MET A 433 -4.22 -15.40 -3.13
N ALA A 434 -4.62 -14.22 -2.65
CA ALA A 434 -5.99 -13.96 -2.23
C ALA A 434 -6.93 -13.88 -3.44
N ALA A 435 -6.52 -13.14 -4.48
CA ALA A 435 -7.30 -12.95 -5.71
C ALA A 435 -7.47 -14.24 -6.54
N THR A 436 -6.50 -15.15 -6.44
CA THR A 436 -6.50 -16.42 -7.18
C THR A 436 -7.07 -17.56 -6.34
N PHE A 437 -6.32 -18.03 -5.34
CA PHE A 437 -6.63 -19.26 -4.62
C PHE A 437 -7.74 -19.09 -3.60
N VAL A 438 -7.69 -18.04 -2.76
CA VAL A 438 -8.68 -17.84 -1.69
C VAL A 438 -10.06 -17.54 -2.27
N LEU A 439 -10.13 -16.72 -3.31
CA LEU A 439 -11.39 -16.46 -4.03
C LEU A 439 -11.92 -17.73 -4.72
N ALA A 440 -11.06 -18.47 -5.44
CA ALA A 440 -11.46 -19.73 -6.06
C ALA A 440 -11.95 -20.77 -5.04
N PHE A 441 -11.30 -20.84 -3.87
CA PHE A 441 -11.72 -21.67 -2.74
C PHE A 441 -13.11 -21.28 -2.22
N ALA A 442 -13.37 -19.98 -2.05
CA ALA A 442 -14.68 -19.50 -1.63
C ALA A 442 -15.78 -19.79 -2.68
N GLN A 443 -15.48 -19.58 -3.96
CA GLN A 443 -16.39 -19.92 -5.06
C GLN A 443 -16.69 -21.43 -5.10
N GLY A 444 -15.68 -22.28 -4.88
CA GLY A 444 -15.85 -23.72 -4.77
C GLY A 444 -16.81 -24.11 -3.64
N ALA A 445 -16.60 -23.55 -2.44
CA ALA A 445 -17.50 -23.79 -1.31
C ALA A 445 -18.94 -23.33 -1.60
N ALA A 446 -19.11 -22.16 -2.21
CA ALA A 446 -20.42 -21.62 -2.59
C ALA A 446 -21.13 -22.43 -3.69
N ALA A 447 -20.39 -23.15 -4.53
CA ALA A 447 -20.96 -23.94 -5.63
C ALA A 447 -21.67 -25.22 -5.15
N VAL A 448 -21.31 -25.76 -3.98
CA VAL A 448 -21.87 -27.01 -3.44
C VAL A 448 -22.89 -26.78 -2.33
N ILE A 449 -22.81 -25.65 -1.62
CA ILE A 449 -23.76 -25.32 -0.56
C ILE A 449 -25.11 -24.92 -1.20
N PRO A 450 -26.22 -25.67 -0.99
CA PRO A 450 -27.46 -25.48 -1.74
C PRO A 450 -28.11 -24.11 -1.58
N THR A 451 -27.82 -23.43 -0.47
CA THR A 451 -28.38 -22.12 -0.14
C THR A 451 -27.49 -20.95 -0.59
N ALA A 452 -26.30 -21.24 -1.13
CA ALA A 452 -25.33 -20.23 -1.54
C ALA A 452 -25.39 -19.97 -3.05
N ASN A 453 -25.05 -18.74 -3.43
CA ASN A 453 -24.91 -18.32 -4.82
C ASN A 453 -23.45 -17.89 -5.07
N VAL A 454 -22.81 -18.38 -6.13
CA VAL A 454 -21.40 -18.08 -6.39
C VAL A 454 -21.14 -16.58 -6.60
N LEU A 455 -22.05 -15.83 -7.23
CA LEU A 455 -21.91 -14.38 -7.46
C LEU A 455 -22.13 -13.53 -6.20
N VAL A 456 -23.02 -13.98 -5.31
CA VAL A 456 -23.34 -13.25 -4.05
C VAL A 456 -22.44 -13.68 -2.91
N ASP A 457 -22.27 -14.99 -2.74
CA ASP A 457 -21.60 -15.62 -1.61
C ASP A 457 -20.20 -16.12 -1.95
N GLY A 458 -19.87 -16.40 -3.22
CA GLY A 458 -18.49 -16.72 -3.61
C GLY A 458 -17.60 -15.48 -3.68
N PHE A 459 -18.12 -14.35 -4.18
CA PHE A 459 -17.45 -13.04 -4.18
C PHE A 459 -17.66 -12.30 -2.87
N GLY A 460 -16.79 -11.35 -2.55
CA GLY A 460 -16.80 -10.58 -1.31
C GLY A 460 -15.82 -11.12 -0.26
N VAL A 461 -15.04 -12.16 -0.58
CA VAL A 461 -13.99 -12.65 0.32
C VAL A 461 -12.79 -11.70 0.28
N ILE A 462 -12.44 -11.17 -0.89
CA ILE A 462 -11.37 -10.17 -1.03
C ILE A 462 -11.80 -8.88 -0.33
N ALA A 463 -13.08 -8.50 -0.40
CA ALA A 463 -13.65 -7.38 0.37
C ALA A 463 -13.39 -7.51 1.88
N MET A 464 -13.59 -8.72 2.42
CA MET A 464 -13.36 -9.02 3.83
C MET A 464 -11.87 -8.96 4.18
N ILE A 465 -11.02 -9.51 3.31
CA ILE A 465 -9.56 -9.43 3.43
C ILE A 465 -9.09 -7.98 3.41
N ALA A 466 -9.64 -7.12 2.55
CA ALA A 466 -9.24 -5.72 2.46
C ALA A 466 -9.75 -4.87 3.63
N THR A 467 -10.94 -5.17 4.17
CA THR A 467 -11.50 -4.41 5.29
C THR A 467 -10.79 -4.69 6.62
N ALA A 468 -10.32 -5.91 6.84
CA ALA A 468 -9.74 -6.34 8.11
C ALA A 468 -8.42 -5.62 8.51
N PRO A 469 -7.43 -5.42 7.62
CA PRO A 469 -6.26 -4.58 7.87
C PRO A 469 -6.61 -3.13 8.20
N VAL A 470 -7.55 -2.54 7.45
CA VAL A 470 -7.96 -1.14 7.66
C VAL A 470 -8.52 -0.96 9.06
N LEU A 471 -9.37 -1.87 9.51
CA LEU A 471 -9.92 -1.87 10.86
C LEU A 471 -8.83 -2.11 11.92
N SER A 472 -8.05 -3.18 11.76
CA SER A 472 -7.09 -3.63 12.78
C SER A 472 -5.92 -2.67 12.96
N ILE A 473 -5.39 -2.07 11.90
CA ILE A 473 -4.31 -1.07 11.97
C ILE A 473 -4.84 0.26 12.52
N ASN A 474 -6.05 0.71 12.16
CA ASN A 474 -6.64 1.90 12.79
C ASN A 474 -6.86 1.69 14.29
N LEU A 475 -7.32 0.50 14.69
CA LEU A 475 -7.47 0.14 16.10
C LEU A 475 -6.11 0.16 16.81
N LEU A 476 -5.08 -0.43 16.21
CA LEU A 476 -3.72 -0.41 16.72
C LEU A 476 -3.21 1.04 16.87
N GLY A 477 -3.35 1.87 15.84
CA GLY A 477 -2.96 3.28 15.86
C GLY A 477 -3.68 4.07 16.97
N THR A 478 -4.98 3.84 17.16
CA THR A 478 -5.75 4.48 18.25
C THR A 478 -5.29 4.03 19.64
N ILE A 479 -5.00 2.74 19.82
CA ILE A 479 -4.51 2.19 21.11
C ILE A 479 -3.13 2.80 21.45
N PHE A 480 -2.25 2.91 20.46
CA PHE A 480 -0.90 3.44 20.65
C PHE A 480 -0.89 4.97 20.81
N ARG A 481 -1.90 5.69 20.30
CA ARG A 481 -2.06 7.13 20.50
C ARG A 481 -2.23 7.51 21.98
N HIS A 482 -2.99 6.73 22.76
CA HIS A 482 -3.28 7.05 24.17
C HIS A 482 -2.05 7.01 25.10
N LYS A 483 -0.87 6.67 24.58
CA LYS A 483 0.40 6.74 25.31
C LYS A 483 1.28 7.93 24.89
N LYS A 484 0.84 8.77 23.95
CA LYS A 484 1.48 10.05 23.61
C LYS A 484 0.77 11.20 24.32
N VAL A 485 1.58 12.04 24.95
CA VAL A 485 1.17 13.28 25.63
C VAL A 485 0.59 14.26 24.59
N GLU A 486 -0.51 14.91 24.96
CA GLU A 486 -1.27 15.83 24.10
C GLU A 486 -0.49 17.16 23.93
N TYR A 487 -0.39 17.65 22.69
CA TYR A 487 0.44 18.78 22.30
C TYR A 487 -0.36 20.10 22.34
N PRO A 488 0.18 21.22 22.88
CA PRO A 488 -0.42 22.53 22.70
C PRO A 488 -0.14 23.09 21.29
N GLU A 489 -1.17 23.59 20.60
CA GLU A 489 -1.03 24.31 19.33
C GLU A 489 -0.31 25.66 19.56
N LEU A 490 0.76 25.91 18.80
CA LEU A 490 1.57 27.13 18.91
C LEU A 490 1.10 28.21 17.93
N GLU A 491 0.75 29.38 18.45
CA GLU A 491 0.60 30.60 17.65
C GLU A 491 1.94 31.00 17.02
N LYS A 492 1.96 31.21 15.69
CA LYS A 492 3.12 31.74 14.97
C LYS A 492 3.44 33.16 15.47
N LYS A 493 4.47 33.31 16.32
CA LYS A 493 5.07 34.62 16.58
C LYS A 493 6.06 35.01 15.49
N GLU A 494 6.09 36.31 15.19
CA GLU A 494 6.91 36.93 14.15
C GLU A 494 8.41 36.70 14.39
N LYS A 495 9.13 36.52 13.29
CA LYS A 495 10.58 36.31 13.29
C LYS A 495 11.30 37.55 13.80
N VAL A 496 12.02 37.42 14.92
CA VAL A 496 13.00 38.42 15.38
C VAL A 496 14.17 38.48 14.39
N PRO A 497 14.67 39.66 13.99
CA PRO A 497 15.80 39.79 13.07
C PRO A 497 17.09 39.31 13.72
N THR A 498 17.84 38.45 13.02
CA THR A 498 19.14 37.96 13.46
C THR A 498 20.18 39.10 13.37
N SER A 499 20.72 39.54 14.51
CA SER A 499 21.78 40.55 14.54
C SER A 499 23.13 39.99 14.11
N HIS A 500 23.83 40.79 13.30
CA HIS A 500 25.20 40.66 12.79
C HIS A 500 26.12 39.62 13.45
N LEU A 501 26.53 38.63 12.65
CA LEU A 501 27.62 37.70 12.96
C LEU A 501 28.96 38.40 12.71
N LEU A 502 29.75 38.57 13.77
CA LEU A 502 31.17 38.96 13.70
C LEU A 502 32.00 37.78 13.17
N GLU A 503 33.01 38.08 12.35
CA GLU A 503 33.98 37.11 11.81
C GLU A 503 34.74 36.40 12.94
N GLU A 504 34.73 35.06 12.93
CA GLU A 504 35.29 34.23 14.01
C GLU A 504 36.60 33.54 13.58
N ARG A 505 37.70 33.91 14.23
CA ARG A 505 38.96 33.18 14.25
C ARG A 505 39.25 32.79 15.70
N ASP A 506 39.29 31.48 15.96
CA ASP A 506 39.64 30.83 17.24
C ASP A 506 38.62 30.90 18.39
N MET A 507 37.69 29.93 18.43
CA MET A 507 36.99 29.53 19.67
C MET A 507 36.66 28.03 19.68
N LEU A 508 36.89 27.38 20.83
CA LEU A 508 36.36 26.07 21.17
C LEU A 508 34.82 26.13 21.16
N HIS A 509 34.17 25.20 20.44
CA HIS A 509 32.72 25.08 20.42
C HIS A 509 32.27 23.98 21.39
N LYS A 510 30.99 24.03 21.77
CA LYS A 510 30.34 22.95 22.48
C LYS A 510 29.15 22.45 21.68
N CYS A 511 29.00 21.13 21.63
CA CYS A 511 27.80 20.48 21.16
C CYS A 511 26.92 20.16 22.37
N ILE A 512 25.78 20.83 22.47
CA ILE A 512 24.73 20.50 23.44
C ILE A 512 23.82 19.49 22.78
N ILE A 513 23.62 18.35 23.44
CA ILE A 513 22.77 17.25 23.02
C ILE A 513 21.57 17.21 23.97
N ALA A 514 20.43 17.73 23.54
CA ALA A 514 19.19 17.67 24.31
C ALA A 514 18.35 16.49 23.81
N VAL A 515 18.17 15.48 24.65
CA VAL A 515 17.29 14.34 24.37
C VAL A 515 15.95 14.60 25.03
N VAL A 516 14.89 14.71 24.23
CA VAL A 516 13.51 14.96 24.67
C VAL A 516 12.58 13.87 24.14
N ASP A 517 11.42 13.71 24.76
CA ASP A 517 10.32 12.93 24.16
C ASP A 517 9.88 13.56 22.82
N ARG A 518 9.43 12.72 21.89
CA ARG A 518 9.06 13.18 20.53
C ARG A 518 7.97 14.26 20.57
N GLY A 519 8.21 15.35 19.86
CA GLY A 519 7.34 16.52 19.73
C GLY A 519 7.75 17.69 20.64
N PHE A 520 8.78 17.51 21.47
CA PHE A 520 9.36 18.59 22.29
C PHE A 520 10.61 19.22 21.65
N ALA A 521 11.09 18.72 20.51
CA ALA A 521 12.28 19.29 19.87
C ALA A 521 12.11 20.76 19.49
N GLU A 522 10.98 21.16 18.91
CA GLU A 522 10.73 22.57 18.58
C GLU A 522 10.72 23.46 19.83
N LYS A 523 10.13 22.98 20.93
CA LYS A 523 10.14 23.71 22.21
C LYS A 523 11.55 23.83 22.78
N ALA A 524 12.34 22.76 22.71
CA ALA A 524 13.75 22.81 23.08
C ALA A 524 14.53 23.81 22.21
N ILE A 525 14.24 23.89 20.91
CA ILE A 525 14.87 24.86 20.01
C ILE A 525 14.47 26.29 20.36
N GLU A 526 13.19 26.55 20.65
CA GLU A 526 12.71 27.88 21.05
C GLU A 526 13.40 28.35 22.34
N VAL A 527 13.37 27.52 23.38
CA VAL A 527 14.03 27.79 24.67
C VAL A 527 15.53 28.02 24.48
N ALA A 528 16.18 27.21 23.63
CA ALA A 528 17.59 27.39 23.33
C ALA A 528 17.87 28.67 22.52
N ARG A 529 16.98 29.06 21.60
CA ARG A 529 17.09 30.30 20.81
C ARG A 529 16.98 31.55 21.67
N GLU A 530 16.03 31.56 22.60
CA GLU A 530 15.88 32.64 23.59
C GLU A 530 17.15 32.78 24.45
N ALA A 531 17.82 31.66 24.72
CA ALA A 531 19.10 31.62 25.43
C ALA A 531 20.34 31.84 24.54
N GLY A 532 20.18 32.11 23.24
CA GLY A 532 21.27 32.51 22.33
C GLY A 532 21.74 31.45 21.32
N ALA A 533 21.02 30.34 21.14
CA ALA A 533 21.30 29.38 20.06
C ALA A 533 20.94 29.96 18.68
N SER A 534 21.84 29.82 17.70
CA SER A 534 21.65 30.31 16.33
C SER A 534 21.06 29.26 15.38
N GLY A 535 21.29 27.98 15.66
CA GLY A 535 20.83 26.85 14.85
C GLY A 535 20.77 25.56 15.65
N ALA A 536 20.03 24.58 15.12
CA ALA A 536 19.86 23.28 15.74
C ALA A 536 19.67 22.19 14.67
N THR A 537 20.15 20.99 14.97
CA THR A 537 19.91 19.79 14.16
C THR A 537 19.06 18.83 14.98
N ILE A 538 17.93 18.38 14.43
CA ILE A 538 17.06 17.40 15.09
C ILE A 538 17.38 16.02 14.50
N LEU A 539 17.74 15.08 15.35
CA LEU A 539 17.86 13.66 15.04
C LEU A 539 16.76 12.89 15.77
N ARG A 540 16.25 11.82 15.17
CA ARG A 540 15.28 10.94 15.82
C ARG A 540 15.99 9.74 16.43
N GLY A 541 15.53 9.29 17.60
CA GLY A 541 16.14 8.17 18.34
C GLY A 541 15.14 7.41 19.21
N ARG A 542 15.62 6.39 19.92
CA ARG A 542 14.84 5.56 20.85
C ARG A 542 15.44 5.62 22.25
N GLY A 543 14.60 5.66 23.27
CA GLY A 543 15.04 5.52 24.67
C GLY A 543 15.03 4.06 25.13
N THR A 544 16.05 3.64 25.88
CA THR A 544 16.16 2.29 26.48
C THR A 544 15.90 2.29 28.00
N ASP A 545 15.33 3.36 28.55
CA ASP A 545 15.15 3.53 29.99
C ASP A 545 14.28 2.40 30.59
N GLU A 546 14.82 1.66 31.57
CA GLU A 546 14.16 0.47 32.15
C GLU A 546 12.82 0.79 32.81
N HIS A 547 12.62 2.03 33.24
CA HIS A 547 11.41 2.50 33.93
C HIS A 547 10.30 2.96 32.97
N GLN A 548 10.54 2.95 31.64
CA GLN A 548 9.56 3.31 30.60
C GLN A 548 9.21 2.14 29.68
N LYS A 549 9.59 0.91 30.03
CA LYS A 549 9.22 -0.30 29.30
C LYS A 549 7.73 -0.57 29.48
N VAL A 550 6.93 -0.22 28.47
CA VAL A 550 5.50 -0.58 28.50
C VAL A 550 5.33 -1.98 27.92
N LYS A 551 5.12 -2.96 28.80
CA LYS A 551 4.75 -4.32 28.40
C LYS A 551 3.26 -4.36 28.08
N LEU A 552 2.90 -4.76 26.86
CA LEU A 552 1.50 -5.09 26.55
C LEU A 552 1.14 -6.40 27.23
N PRO A 553 0.11 -6.45 28.11
CA PRO A 553 -0.20 -7.62 28.94
C PRO A 553 -0.58 -8.88 28.14
N ILE A 554 -0.90 -8.74 26.84
CA ILE A 554 -1.40 -9.83 25.99
C ILE A 554 -0.26 -10.48 25.16
N ILE A 555 0.85 -9.79 24.87
CA ILE A 555 1.81 -10.23 23.82
C ILE A 555 3.29 -10.22 24.27
N ASN A 556 3.63 -9.79 25.50
CA ASN A 556 5.02 -9.76 26.00
C ASN A 556 6.02 -9.06 25.03
N ILE A 557 5.55 -8.04 24.31
CA ILE A 557 6.39 -7.17 23.46
C ILE A 557 6.76 -5.92 24.28
N GLU A 558 8.04 -5.57 24.27
CA GLU A 558 8.57 -4.38 24.91
C GLU A 558 8.45 -3.17 23.97
N LEU A 559 7.68 -2.15 24.35
CA LEU A 559 7.66 -0.86 23.66
C LEU A 559 8.82 0.02 24.12
N GLN A 560 9.52 0.64 23.18
CA GLN A 560 10.53 1.68 23.45
C GLN A 560 9.94 3.08 23.20
N PRO A 561 10.18 4.08 24.08
CA PRO A 561 9.73 5.46 23.88
C PRO A 561 10.46 6.16 22.72
N GLU A 562 9.72 6.90 21.90
CA GLU A 562 10.26 7.75 20.83
C GLU A 562 10.94 9.00 21.42
N LYS A 563 12.19 9.26 21.02
CA LYS A 563 12.97 10.41 21.46
C LYS A 563 13.40 11.28 20.27
N GLU A 564 13.51 12.57 20.51
CA GLU A 564 14.19 13.50 19.61
C GLU A 564 15.47 13.98 20.29
N ILE A 565 16.57 13.98 19.53
CA ILE A 565 17.88 14.43 19.95
C ILE A 565 18.14 15.74 19.22
N VAL A 566 18.12 16.84 19.94
CA VAL A 566 18.39 18.17 19.41
C VAL A 566 19.85 18.52 19.69
N LEU A 567 20.61 18.71 18.62
CA LEU A 567 22.01 19.11 18.66
C LEU A 567 22.12 20.61 18.45
N PHE A 568 22.77 21.30 19.38
CA PHE A 568 23.13 22.71 19.26
C PHE A 568 24.63 22.84 19.26
N VAL A 569 25.21 23.35 18.18
CA VAL A 569 26.63 23.72 18.14
C VAL A 569 26.72 25.20 18.46
N THR A 570 27.28 25.53 19.63
CA THR A 570 27.30 26.91 20.14
C THR A 570 28.67 27.29 20.65
N ARG A 571 28.90 28.59 20.81
CA ARG A 571 30.10 29.12 21.47
C ARG A 571 30.14 28.70 22.94
N GLU A 572 31.35 28.46 23.45
CA GLU A 572 31.60 28.11 24.86
C GLU A 572 30.84 29.01 25.85
N GLN A 573 30.88 30.32 25.60
CA GLN A 573 30.32 31.37 26.48
C GLN A 573 28.80 31.28 26.69
N VAL A 574 28.06 30.75 25.69
CA VAL A 574 26.59 30.72 25.71
C VAL A 574 26.07 29.32 26.08
N SER A 575 26.93 28.30 25.99
CA SER A 575 26.55 26.89 26.16
C SER A 575 25.89 26.58 27.52
N GLY A 576 26.41 27.17 28.60
CA GLY A 576 25.86 26.98 29.95
C GLY A 576 24.49 27.62 30.15
N ALA A 577 24.26 28.80 29.56
CA ALA A 577 22.97 29.50 29.64
C ALA A 577 21.88 28.71 28.90
N ILE A 578 22.20 28.16 27.73
CA ILE A 578 21.30 27.32 26.95
C ILE A 578 20.94 26.04 27.71
N ALA A 579 21.94 25.31 28.23
CA ALA A 579 21.71 24.07 28.96
C ALA A 579 20.84 24.29 30.22
N ASN A 580 21.10 25.36 30.98
CA ASN A 580 20.29 25.69 32.15
C ASN A 580 18.85 26.07 31.77
N SER A 581 18.66 26.82 30.69
CA SER A 581 17.32 27.20 30.20
C SER A 581 16.51 25.98 29.76
N LEU A 582 17.15 25.03 29.09
CA LEU A 582 16.55 23.76 28.69
C LEU A 582 16.12 22.91 29.88
N LEU A 583 16.98 22.78 30.90
CA LEU A 583 16.71 21.97 32.11
C LEU A 583 15.70 22.62 33.06
N SER A 584 15.62 23.96 33.09
CA SER A 584 14.71 24.70 33.99
C SER A 584 13.32 24.93 33.40
N ASN A 585 13.10 24.61 32.13
CA ASN A 585 11.78 24.72 31.52
C ASN A 585 10.86 23.61 32.04
N GLU A 586 9.78 23.99 32.75
CA GLU A 586 8.86 23.04 33.40
C GLU A 586 8.24 22.03 32.43
N GLN A 587 7.95 22.44 31.20
CA GLN A 587 7.32 21.60 30.19
C GLN A 587 8.32 20.59 29.59
N LEU A 588 9.57 21.01 29.36
CA LEU A 588 10.64 20.13 28.90
C LEU A 588 11.08 19.15 30.01
N ALA A 589 11.11 19.59 31.27
CA ALA A 589 11.48 18.76 32.41
C ALA A 589 10.39 17.76 32.80
N GLY A 590 9.12 18.18 32.78
CA GLY A 590 7.96 17.34 33.10
C GLY A 590 7.59 16.41 31.95
N ASP A 591 6.94 16.95 30.92
CA ASP A 591 6.35 16.19 29.82
C ASP A 591 7.39 15.73 28.80
N GLY A 592 8.37 16.59 28.51
CA GLY A 592 9.45 16.30 27.57
C GLY A 592 10.54 15.38 28.11
N LYS A 593 10.58 15.17 29.44
CA LYS A 593 11.59 14.39 30.17
C LYS A 593 13.02 14.62 29.66
N ILE A 594 13.36 15.90 29.50
CA ILE A 594 14.61 16.33 28.87
C ILE A 594 15.84 15.80 29.60
N LYS A 595 16.81 15.30 28.85
CA LYS A 595 18.17 15.01 29.32
C LYS A 595 19.14 15.82 28.47
N VAL A 596 19.98 16.63 29.10
CA VAL A 596 20.95 17.48 28.39
C VAL A 596 22.36 16.95 28.64
N PHE A 597 23.10 16.72 27.56
CA PHE A 597 24.52 16.38 27.58
C PHE A 597 25.29 17.50 26.88
N ILE A 598 26.54 17.72 27.29
CA ILE A 598 27.43 18.71 26.67
C ILE A 598 28.74 18.01 26.33
N SER A 599 29.15 18.07 25.07
CA SER A 599 30.46 17.60 24.62
C SER A 599 31.29 18.76 24.07
N PRO A 600 32.59 18.86 24.38
CA PRO A 600 33.50 19.73 23.63
C PRO A 600 33.49 19.32 22.15
N THR A 601 33.55 20.29 21.24
CA THR A 601 33.50 20.06 19.79
C THR A 601 34.28 21.13 19.04
N GLU A 602 34.93 20.77 17.95
CA GLU A 602 35.48 21.73 16.98
C GLU A 602 34.49 21.85 15.82
N ALA A 603 34.08 23.08 15.49
CA ALA A 603 33.16 23.35 14.40
C ALA A 603 33.94 23.89 13.19
N MET A 604 33.86 23.20 12.05
CA MET A 604 34.33 23.74 10.77
C MET A 604 33.22 24.59 10.14
N ALA A 605 33.44 25.90 10.07
CA ALA A 605 32.53 26.81 9.39
C ALA A 605 32.91 26.92 7.91
N GLU A 606 32.41 26.01 7.06
CA GLU A 606 32.47 26.21 5.61
C GLU A 606 31.15 26.80 5.14
N THR A 607 31.13 28.12 4.96
CA THR A 607 29.99 28.79 4.33
C THR A 607 30.10 28.50 2.83
N PHE A 608 29.25 27.63 2.28
CA PHE A 608 29.09 27.52 0.83
C PHE A 608 28.50 28.84 0.31
N VAL A 609 29.37 29.80 0.03
CA VAL A 609 29.02 31.00 -0.73
C VAL A 609 28.95 30.55 -2.18
N VAL A 610 27.74 30.39 -2.73
CA VAL A 610 27.57 30.30 -4.18
C VAL A 610 28.20 31.57 -4.77
N PRO A 611 29.20 31.48 -5.66
CA PRO A 611 29.81 32.66 -6.24
C PRO A 611 28.73 33.47 -6.94
N LYS A 612 28.60 34.74 -6.58
CA LYS A 612 27.84 35.74 -7.34
C LYS A 612 28.53 35.93 -8.70
N GLN A 613 28.29 35.03 -9.64
CA GLN A 613 28.56 35.22 -11.06
C GLN A 613 27.36 34.70 -11.85
N MET A 614 26.26 35.44 -11.76
CA MET A 614 25.17 35.52 -12.76
C MET A 614 24.12 36.52 -12.26
N GLU A 615 24.54 37.76 -11.99
CA GLU A 615 23.61 38.90 -11.99
C GLU A 615 23.79 39.62 -13.33
N SER A 616 22.82 39.35 -14.22
CA SER A 616 22.24 40.22 -15.25
C SER A 616 23.08 41.39 -15.79
N GLU A 617 23.23 41.40 -17.12
CA GLU A 617 23.52 42.60 -17.91
C GLU A 617 22.73 43.82 -17.41
N PRO A 618 23.34 45.01 -17.30
CA PRO A 618 22.62 46.22 -16.94
C PRO A 618 21.67 46.62 -18.08
N ASP A 619 20.39 46.75 -17.73
CA ASP A 619 19.34 47.36 -18.55
C ASP A 619 19.80 48.75 -19.06
N PRO A 620 19.65 49.08 -20.36
CA PRO A 620 20.07 50.38 -20.87
C PRO A 620 19.19 51.51 -20.32
N ALA A 621 19.84 52.61 -19.94
CA ALA A 621 19.22 53.80 -19.35
C ALA A 621 18.08 54.37 -20.22
N PRO A 622 17.05 54.98 -19.58
CA PRO A 622 15.95 55.61 -20.32
C PRO A 622 16.44 56.85 -21.06
N ALA A 623 16.12 56.91 -22.36
CA ALA A 623 16.36 58.07 -23.20
C ALA A 623 15.53 59.27 -22.72
N GLU A 624 16.22 60.38 -22.46
CA GLU A 624 15.61 61.71 -22.40
C GLU A 624 15.15 62.10 -23.82
N THR A 625 13.89 62.48 -23.96
CA THR A 625 13.39 63.19 -25.14
C THR A 625 12.79 64.51 -24.70
N GLU A 626 13.39 65.61 -25.19
CA GLU A 626 12.72 66.89 -25.47
C GLU A 626 11.51 66.73 -26.39
#